data_AF-A0A151JWT5-F1
#
_entry.id   AF-A0A151JWT5-F1
#
_cell.length_a   1.000
_cell.length_b   1.000
_cell.length_c   1.000
_cell.angle_alpha   90.00
_cell.angle_beta   90.00
_cell.angle_gamma   90.00
#
_symmetry.space_group_name_H-M   'P 1'
#
loop_
_entity.id
_entity.type
_entity.pdbx_description
1 polymer ?
#
loop_
_entity_poly.entity_id
_entity_poly.type
_entity_poly.pdbx_seq_one_letter_code
_entity_poly.pdbx_strand_id
1 'polypeptide(L)'
;MSADNYDVAWNLLENRFENKRVLIHHHVQPLVELPVMQRAITCRVASIIIIDHIEKHVRALKKFGEPTKQWGTILVYLITVKFDNATKREWETKTSAKEVAIYRQFLDFTTDRLC
;
A
#
# COMPACT_ATOMS: atom_id res chain seq x y z
N MET A 1 -4.70 21.47 42.28
CA MET A 1 -3.96 22.14 41.18
C MET A 1 -3.15 21.11 40.39
N SER A 2 -3.78 20.00 39.97
CA SER A 2 -3.05 18.88 39.32
C SER A 2 -3.73 18.40 38.03
N ALA A 3 -4.96 18.83 37.75
CA ALA A 3 -5.71 18.48 36.54
C ALA A 3 -5.25 19.32 35.34
N ASP A 4 -5.14 20.65 35.53
CA ASP A 4 -4.75 21.59 34.46
C ASP A 4 -3.36 21.28 33.86
N ASN A 5 -2.46 20.70 34.66
CA ASN A 5 -1.11 20.37 34.21
C ASN A 5 -1.06 19.06 33.39
N TYR A 6 -2.05 18.18 33.57
CA TYR A 6 -2.16 16.92 32.83
C TYR A 6 -2.71 17.17 31.43
N ASP A 7 -3.71 18.05 31.29
CA ASP A 7 -4.25 18.46 29.98
C ASP A 7 -3.21 19.18 29.12
N VAL A 8 -2.36 20.00 29.73
CA VAL A 8 -1.25 20.66 29.04
C VAL A 8 -0.17 19.66 28.61
N ALA A 9 0.18 18.71 29.48
CA ALA A 9 1.14 17.66 29.14
C ALA A 9 0.60 16.70 28.05
N TRP A 10 -0.70 16.39 28.10
CA TRP A 10 -1.39 15.55 27.11
C TRP A 10 -1.47 16.25 25.75
N ASN A 11 -1.84 17.53 25.70
CA ASN A 11 -1.83 18.34 24.47
C ASN A 11 -0.41 18.53 23.88
N LEU A 12 0.61 18.61 24.73
CA LEU A 12 2.02 18.65 24.28
C LEU A 12 2.46 17.30 23.68
N LEU A 13 1.99 16.19 24.24
CA LEU A 13 2.19 14.86 23.69
C LEU A 13 1.43 14.69 22.37
N GLU A 14 0.15 15.05 22.32
CA GLU A 14 -0.65 15.01 21.08
C GLU A 14 -0.02 15.90 20.00
N ASN A 15 0.39 17.13 20.30
CA ASN A 15 1.04 17.97 19.28
C ASN A 15 2.39 17.44 18.82
N ARG A 16 3.17 16.79 19.70
CA ARG A 16 4.49 16.25 19.35
C ARG A 16 4.40 14.90 18.63
N PHE A 17 3.42 14.06 18.95
CA PHE A 17 3.29 12.69 18.45
C PHE A 17 2.15 12.49 17.43
N GLU A 18 1.12 13.34 17.41
CA GLU A 18 0.06 13.37 16.38
C GLU A 18 0.35 14.40 15.28
N ASN A 19 1.59 14.48 14.80
CA ASN A 19 1.79 15.15 13.52
C ASN A 19 1.22 14.25 12.41
N LYS A 20 -0.10 14.35 12.19
CA LYS A 20 -0.86 13.56 11.22
C LYS A 20 -0.21 13.60 9.85
N ARG A 21 0.36 14.74 9.46
CA ARG A 21 1.13 14.88 8.23
C ARG A 21 2.34 13.95 8.24
N VAL A 22 3.19 13.97 9.27
CA VAL A 22 4.35 13.06 9.36
C VAL A 22 3.93 11.59 9.33
N LEU A 23 2.85 11.22 10.03
CA LEU A 23 2.33 9.85 10.05
C LEU A 23 1.79 9.41 8.67
N ILE A 24 1.05 10.28 7.99
CA ILE A 24 0.58 10.04 6.61
C ILE A 24 1.78 9.84 5.69
N HIS A 25 2.76 10.75 5.73
CA HIS A 25 3.98 10.63 4.93
C HIS A 25 4.75 9.34 5.22
N HIS A 26 4.85 8.95 6.49
CA HIS A 26 5.49 7.68 6.89
C HIS A 26 4.79 6.45 6.28
N HIS A 27 3.48 6.50 6.10
CA HIS A 27 2.75 5.41 5.43
C HIS A 27 2.73 5.52 3.89
N VAL A 28 2.84 6.72 3.33
CA VAL A 28 2.89 6.93 1.86
C VAL A 28 4.25 6.58 1.29
N GLN A 29 5.35 6.92 1.97
CA GLN A 29 6.71 6.70 1.47
C GLN A 29 6.97 5.22 1.08
N PRO A 30 6.61 4.21 1.90
CA PRO A 30 6.76 2.80 1.53
C PRO A 30 5.93 2.36 0.33
N LEU A 31 4.83 3.03 0.01
CA LEU A 31 4.02 2.73 -1.19
C LEU A 31 4.76 3.12 -2.48
N VAL A 32 5.60 4.14 -2.43
CA VAL A 32 6.38 4.63 -3.57
C VAL A 32 7.73 3.90 -3.67
N GLU A 33 8.37 3.67 -2.52
CA GLU A 33 9.69 3.07 -2.40
C GLU A 33 9.68 1.53 -2.36
N LEU A 34 8.61 0.89 -2.86
CA LEU A 34 8.50 -0.57 -2.89
C LEU A 34 9.74 -1.21 -3.53
N PRO A 35 10.33 -2.24 -2.90
CA PRO A 35 11.49 -2.93 -3.47
C PRO A 35 11.10 -3.64 -4.77
N VAL A 36 12.01 -3.61 -5.74
CA VAL A 36 11.83 -4.35 -7.00
C VAL A 36 11.87 -5.85 -6.72
N MET A 37 10.97 -6.60 -7.36
CA MET A 37 10.85 -8.04 -7.15
C MET A 37 12.18 -8.75 -7.54
N GLN A 38 12.89 -9.30 -6.55
CA GLN A 38 14.13 -10.02 -6.80
C GLN A 38 13.83 -11.41 -7.36
N ARG A 39 14.52 -11.76 -8.46
CA ARG A 39 14.37 -13.03 -9.20
C ARG A 39 14.62 -14.29 -8.36
N ALA A 40 15.28 -14.17 -7.20
CA ALA A 40 15.59 -15.28 -6.31
C ALA A 40 14.38 -15.76 -5.47
N ILE A 41 13.39 -14.89 -5.26
CA ILE A 41 12.12 -15.26 -4.63
C ILE A 41 11.18 -15.66 -5.75
N THR A 42 10.44 -16.75 -5.58
CA THR A 42 9.41 -17.12 -6.57
C THR A 42 8.47 -15.93 -6.77
N CYS A 43 8.19 -15.56 -8.03
CA CYS A 43 7.40 -14.36 -8.37
C CYS A 43 6.05 -14.33 -7.62
N ARG A 44 5.50 -15.50 -7.31
CA ARG A 44 4.30 -15.68 -6.47
C ARG A 44 4.45 -15.13 -5.06
N VAL A 45 5.45 -15.60 -4.31
CA VAL A 45 5.64 -15.22 -2.90
C VAL A 45 5.97 -13.73 -2.81
N ALA A 46 6.78 -13.23 -3.73
CA ALA A 46 7.12 -11.81 -3.76
C ALA A 46 5.92 -10.91 -4.09
N SER A 47 4.99 -11.35 -4.96
CA SER A 47 3.76 -10.60 -5.28
C SER A 47 2.84 -10.45 -4.06
N ILE A 48 2.64 -11.54 -3.31
CA ILE A 48 1.80 -11.55 -2.10
C ILE A 48 2.40 -10.63 -1.03
N ILE A 49 3.70 -10.73 -0.78
CA ILE A 49 4.38 -9.90 0.22
C ILE A 49 4.23 -8.41 -0.11
N ILE A 50 4.33 -8.03 -1.38
CA ILE A 50 4.16 -6.63 -1.82
C ILE A 50 2.72 -6.16 -1.60
N ILE A 51 1.73 -6.99 -1.92
CA ILE A 51 0.32 -6.67 -1.69
C ILE A 51 0.05 -6.48 -0.20
N ASP A 52 0.44 -7.45 0.63
CA ASP A 52 0.24 -7.39 2.08
C ASP A 52 0.90 -6.14 2.68
N HIS A 53 2.10 -5.81 2.18
CA HIS A 53 2.82 -4.59 2.56
C HIS A 53 2.00 -3.35 2.24
N ILE A 54 1.50 -3.21 1.00
CA ILE A 54 0.68 -2.07 0.59
C ILE A 54 -0.61 -1.99 1.39
N GLU A 55 -1.31 -3.11 1.57
CA GLU A 55 -2.59 -3.14 2.30
C GLU A 55 -2.45 -2.73 3.75
N LYS A 56 -1.32 -3.04 4.39
CA LYS A 56 -1.00 -2.55 5.74
C LYS A 56 -0.95 -1.02 5.76
N HIS A 57 -0.25 -0.40 4.81
CA HIS A 57 -0.09 1.05 4.72
C HIS A 57 -1.41 1.75 4.32
N VAL A 58 -2.14 1.20 3.36
CA VAL A 58 -3.46 1.71 2.94
C VAL A 58 -4.48 1.64 4.07
N ARG A 59 -4.50 0.55 4.85
CA ARG A 59 -5.37 0.46 6.05
C ARG A 59 -5.02 1.50 7.10
N ALA A 60 -3.74 1.80 7.30
CA ALA A 60 -3.33 2.86 8.21
C ALA A 60 -3.78 4.25 7.71
N LEU A 61 -3.55 4.56 6.43
CA LEU A 61 -3.97 5.82 5.81
C LEU A 61 -5.50 6.02 5.85
N LYS A 62 -6.26 4.93 5.69
CA LYS A 62 -7.72 4.95 5.88
C LYS A 62 -8.12 5.34 7.30
N LYS A 63 -7.39 4.90 8.33
CA LYS A 63 -7.64 5.31 9.73
C LYS A 63 -7.32 6.79 9.95
N PHE A 64 -6.35 7.34 9.22
CA PHE A 64 -6.01 8.77 9.24
C PHE A 64 -6.98 9.65 8.42
N GLY A 65 -7.98 9.07 7.75
CA GLY A 65 -9.00 9.80 7.02
C GLY A 65 -8.72 10.02 5.53
N GLU A 66 -7.66 9.41 4.98
CA GLU A 66 -7.32 9.54 3.56
C GLU A 66 -8.35 8.82 2.65
N PRO A 67 -8.65 9.35 1.45
CA PRO A 67 -9.65 8.83 0.51
C PRO A 67 -9.17 7.57 -0.25
N THR A 68 -8.68 6.58 0.49
CA THR A 68 -8.08 5.34 -0.02
C THR A 68 -8.98 4.49 -0.92
N LYS A 69 -10.31 4.67 -0.88
CA LYS A 69 -11.27 3.95 -1.74
C LYS A 69 -11.05 4.24 -3.24
N GLN A 70 -10.52 5.40 -3.58
CA GLN A 70 -10.33 5.84 -4.96
C GLN A 70 -8.93 5.53 -5.51
N TRP A 71 -8.03 5.01 -4.67
CA TRP A 71 -6.62 4.82 -5.05
C TRP A 71 -6.37 3.55 -5.87
N GLY A 72 -7.40 2.77 -6.19
CA GLY A 72 -7.25 1.47 -6.87
C GLY A 72 -6.35 1.52 -8.11
N THR A 73 -6.57 2.48 -9.00
CA THR A 73 -5.77 2.65 -10.22
C THR A 73 -4.31 3.01 -9.93
N ILE A 74 -4.07 3.88 -8.95
CA ILE A 74 -2.72 4.31 -8.55
C ILE A 74 -1.96 3.14 -7.92
N LEU A 75 -2.62 2.38 -7.04
CA LEU A 75 -2.02 1.22 -6.38
C LEU A 75 -1.67 0.12 -7.39
N VAL A 76 -2.56 -0.18 -8.33
CA VAL A 76 -2.28 -1.15 -9.42
C VAL A 76 -1.07 -0.70 -10.23
N TYR A 77 -0.97 0.59 -10.58
CA TYR A 77 0.19 1.11 -11.30
C TYR A 77 1.49 0.98 -10.48
N LEU A 78 1.48 1.39 -9.21
CA LEU A 78 2.65 1.31 -8.33
C LEU A 78 3.17 -0.13 -8.18
N ILE A 79 2.28 -1.12 -8.12
CA ILE A 79 2.67 -2.53 -8.01
C ILE A 79 3.19 -3.07 -9.35
N THR A 80 2.48 -2.80 -10.45
CA THR A 80 2.86 -3.34 -11.77
C THR A 80 4.21 -2.82 -12.26
N VAL A 81 4.62 -1.61 -11.87
CA VAL A 81 5.96 -1.08 -12.17
C VAL A 81 7.07 -1.85 -11.43
N LYS A 82 6.75 -2.55 -10.34
CA LYS A 82 7.71 -3.33 -9.54
C LYS A 82 7.80 -4.80 -9.94
N PHE A 83 6.91 -5.25 -10.82
CA PHE A 83 6.94 -6.59 -11.38
C PHE A 83 8.13 -6.77 -12.31
N ASP A 84 8.65 -7.99 -12.35
CA ASP A 84 9.60 -8.40 -13.36
C ASP A 84 8.92 -8.51 -14.73
N ASN A 85 9.71 -8.42 -15.81
CA ASN A 85 9.19 -8.42 -17.18
C ASN A 85 8.30 -9.64 -17.50
N ALA A 86 8.57 -10.80 -16.90
CA ALA A 86 7.75 -11.99 -17.12
C ALA A 86 6.36 -11.84 -16.49
N THR A 87 6.28 -11.45 -15.21
CA THR A 87 5.00 -11.24 -14.51
C THR A 87 4.19 -10.10 -15.14
N LYS A 88 4.86 -9.03 -15.59
CA LYS A 88 4.19 -7.93 -16.29
C LYS A 88 3.51 -8.39 -17.58
N ARG A 89 4.19 -9.22 -18.39
CA ARG A 89 3.64 -9.76 -19.64
C ARG A 89 2.47 -10.71 -19.40
N GLU A 90 2.55 -11.54 -18.36
CA GLU A 90 1.42 -12.40 -17.94
C GLU A 90 0.21 -11.58 -17.52
N TRP A 91 0.44 -10.53 -16.72
CA TRP A 91 -0.61 -9.61 -16.27
C TRP A 91 -1.30 -8.89 -17.45
N GLU A 92 -0.53 -8.40 -18.42
CA GLU A 92 -1.04 -7.79 -19.66
C GLU A 92 -1.77 -8.79 -20.56
N THR A 93 -1.47 -10.08 -20.44
CA THR A 93 -2.18 -11.14 -21.19
C THR A 93 -3.51 -11.49 -20.53
N LYS A 94 -3.57 -11.47 -19.19
CA LYS A 94 -4.79 -11.81 -18.42
C LYS A 94 -5.77 -10.63 -18.34
N THR A 95 -5.26 -9.40 -18.32
CA THR A 95 -6.08 -8.18 -18.41
C THR A 95 -6.27 -7.81 -19.87
N SER A 96 -7.51 -7.75 -20.36
CA SER A 96 -7.72 -7.23 -21.72
C SER A 96 -7.12 -5.82 -21.80
N ALA A 97 -6.29 -5.55 -22.82
CA ALA A 97 -5.48 -4.32 -22.94
C ALA A 97 -6.27 -2.99 -22.95
N LYS A 98 -7.59 -3.03 -22.79
CA LYS A 98 -8.52 -1.90 -22.94
C LYS A 98 -9.16 -1.42 -21.63
N GLU A 99 -9.07 -2.17 -20.53
CA GLU A 99 -9.74 -1.80 -19.28
C GLU A 99 -8.75 -1.64 -18.12
N VAL A 100 -8.94 -0.58 -17.32
CA VAL A 100 -8.18 -0.37 -16.09
C VAL A 100 -8.60 -1.47 -15.12
N ALA A 101 -7.69 -2.42 -14.89
CA ALA A 101 -7.94 -3.50 -13.96
C ALA A 101 -8.34 -2.96 -12.59
N ILE A 102 -9.47 -3.45 -12.08
CA ILE A 102 -9.95 -3.11 -10.75
C ILE A 102 -8.96 -3.71 -9.75
N TYR A 103 -8.62 -2.98 -8.68
CA TYR A 103 -7.73 -3.46 -7.61
C TYR A 103 -8.10 -4.88 -7.12
N ARG A 104 -9.39 -5.23 -7.13
CA ARG A 104 -9.89 -6.59 -6.86
C ARG A 104 -9.43 -7.64 -7.88
N GLN A 105 -9.57 -7.36 -9.17
CA GLN A 105 -9.10 -8.27 -10.24
C GLN A 105 -7.57 -8.47 -10.18
N PHE A 106 -6.85 -7.44 -9.75
CA PHE A 106 -5.41 -7.54 -9.49
C PHE A 106 -5.10 -8.48 -8.32
N LEU A 107 -5.83 -8.35 -7.20
CA LEU A 107 -5.72 -9.28 -6.08
C LEU A 107 -6.07 -10.71 -6.49
N ASP A 108 -7.13 -10.89 -7.28
CA ASP A 108 -7.54 -12.20 -7.79
C ASP A 108 -6.46 -12.83 -8.67
N PHE A 109 -5.81 -12.05 -9.55
CA PHE A 109 -4.67 -12.55 -10.34
C PHE A 109 -3.52 -13.05 -9.47
N THR A 110 -3.19 -12.32 -8.41
CA THR A 110 -2.11 -12.74 -7.51
C THR A 110 -2.49 -13.92 -6.62
N THR A 111 -3.79 -14.10 -6.34
CA THR A 111 -4.32 -15.21 -5.54
C THR A 111 -4.52 -16.47 -6.37
N ASP A 112 -4.98 -16.37 -7.63
CA ASP A 112 -5.18 -17.49 -8.57
C ASP A 112 -3.91 -18.31 -8.84
N ARG A 113 -2.72 -17.75 -8.59
CA ARG A 113 -1.43 -18.47 -8.71
C ARG A 113 -1.21 -19.49 -7.57
N LEU A 114 -2.22 -19.77 -6.74
CA LEU A 114 -2.19 -20.73 -5.62
C LEU A 114 -2.19 -22.22 -6.02
N CYS A 115 -2.14 -22.53 -7.32
CA CYS A 115 -1.77 -23.88 -7.79
C CYS A 115 -0.28 -23.90 -8.14
#